data_AF-A0A2E8AFM1-F1
#
_entry.id   AF-A0A2E8AFM1-F1
#
_cell.length_a   1.000
_cell.length_b   1.000
_cell.length_c   1.000
_cell.angle_alpha   90.00
_cell.angle_beta   90.00
_cell.angle_gamma   90.00
#
_symmetry.space_group_name_H-M   'P 1'
#
loop_
_entity.id
_entity.type
_entity.pdbx_description
1 polymer ?
#
loop_
_entity_poly.entity_id
_entity_poly.type
_entity_poly.pdbx_seq_one_letter_code
_entity_poly.pdbx_strand_id
1 'polypeptide(L)'
;MKIIGGSFGASGKARFAGKYLEVLGEKQKDYQGSDVESVTVRQEKERQFGIFGALIGTLLFGYIGSLFLGVIGWVAGLLFAITGSFYHKRRYFADLEFKDGLKLTLEPNDHEAKKLVKFAET
;
A
#
# COMPACT_ATOMS: atom_id res chain seq x y z
N MET A 1 -1.44 11.39 -3.21
CA MET A 1 -0.37 10.56 -2.63
C MET A 1 -0.05 10.99 -1.20
N LYS A 2 0.16 10.05 -0.27
CA LYS A 2 0.53 10.34 1.12
C LYS A 2 2.05 10.40 1.26
N ILE A 3 2.58 11.38 2.00
CA ILE A 3 4.01 11.41 2.36
C ILE A 3 4.22 10.50 3.56
N ILE A 4 5.23 9.63 3.47
CA ILE A 4 5.56 8.67 4.52
C ILE A 4 7.03 8.77 4.97
N GLY A 5 7.84 9.62 4.32
CA GLY A 5 9.21 9.87 4.74
C GLY A 5 9.99 10.77 3.78
N GLY A 6 11.25 11.02 4.15
CA GLY A 6 12.19 11.84 3.39
C GLY A 6 12.41 13.22 4.01
N SER A 7 12.96 14.13 3.22
CA SER A 7 13.33 15.49 3.61
C SER A 7 12.13 16.41 3.88
N PHE A 8 10.92 15.96 3.57
CA PHE A 8 9.66 16.67 3.75
C PHE A 8 8.87 16.21 5.00
N GLY A 9 9.46 15.34 5.81
CA GLY A 9 8.86 14.78 7.02
C GLY A 9 8.14 13.45 6.79
N ALA A 10 7.56 12.91 7.85
CA ALA A 10 6.82 11.64 7.85
C ALA A 10 5.29 11.81 7.73
N SER A 11 4.83 13.03 7.48
CA SER A 11 3.41 13.35 7.35
C SER A 11 3.19 14.44 6.32
N GLY A 12 2.10 14.34 5.56
CA GLY A 12 1.76 15.30 4.51
C GLY A 12 1.12 14.64 3.30
N LYS A 13 0.95 15.41 2.23
CA LYS A 13 0.37 14.97 0.97
C LYS A 13 1.17 15.50 -0.21
N ALA A 14 1.33 14.68 -1.24
CA ALA A 14 1.80 15.11 -2.54
C ALA A 14 0.72 14.91 -3.58
N ARG A 15 0.56 15.88 -4.49
CA ARG A 15 -0.42 15.83 -5.58
C ARG A 15 0.14 16.44 -6.85
N PHE A 16 -0.40 15.99 -7.98
CA PHE A 16 -0.10 16.61 -9.26
C PHE A 16 -1.00 17.84 -9.48
N ALA A 17 -0.38 19.00 -9.60
CA ALA A 17 -1.02 20.27 -9.96
C ALA A 17 -0.61 20.63 -11.40
N GLY A 18 -1.36 20.13 -12.38
CA GLY A 18 -1.02 20.30 -13.80
C GLY A 18 0.30 19.60 -14.16
N LYS A 19 1.33 20.39 -14.46
CA LYS A 19 2.69 19.93 -14.81
C LYS A 19 3.65 19.85 -13.62
N TYR A 20 3.17 20.15 -12.41
CA TYR A 20 4.00 20.19 -11.21
C TYR A 20 3.58 19.08 -10.24
N LEU A 21 4.55 18.59 -9.48
CA LEU A 21 4.33 17.79 -8.28
C LEU A 21 4.40 18.73 -7.07
N GLU A 22 3.23 19.05 -6.52
CA GLU A 22 3.09 19.87 -5.32
C GLU A 22 3.25 18.97 -4.09
N VAL A 23 4.27 19.27 -3.28
CA VAL A 23 4.61 18.53 -2.06
C VAL A 23 4.20 19.38 -0.87
N LEU A 24 3.20 18.91 -0.12
CA LEU A 24 2.66 19.56 1.07
C LEU A 24 3.04 18.74 2.31
N GLY A 25 4.28 18.88 2.76
CA GLY A 25 4.80 18.28 3.99
C GLY A 25 5.15 19.33 5.04
N GLU A 26 6.18 19.04 5.85
CA GLU A 26 6.79 20.04 6.75
C GLU A 26 7.35 21.25 5.98
N LYS A 27 7.82 20.99 4.75
CA LYS A 27 8.19 22.00 3.77
C LYS A 27 7.23 21.90 2.60
N GLN A 28 6.82 23.04 2.07
CA GLN A 28 6.01 23.12 0.86
C GLN A 28 6.90 23.50 -0.31
N LYS A 29 6.86 22.69 -1.37
CA LYS A 29 7.62 22.94 -2.58
C LYS A 29 6.98 22.27 -3.79
N ASP A 30 7.05 22.95 -4.91
CA ASP A 30 6.61 22.45 -6.21
C ASP A 30 7.81 22.00 -7.02
N TYR A 31 7.71 20.82 -7.61
CA TYR A 31 8.74 20.23 -8.46
C TYR A 31 8.22 20.06 -9.89
N GLN A 32 9.08 20.29 -10.87
CA GLN A 32 8.86 19.87 -12.26
C GLN A 32 9.47 18.51 -12.53
N GLY A 33 9.06 17.85 -13.63
CA GLY A 33 9.63 16.57 -14.06
C GLY A 33 11.15 16.64 -14.21
N SER A 34 11.63 17.75 -14.77
CA SER A 34 13.05 18.07 -14.94
C SER A 34 13.85 18.17 -13.64
N ASP A 35 13.19 18.38 -12.49
CA ASP A 35 13.85 18.51 -11.19
C ASP A 35 14.04 17.15 -10.51
N VAL A 36 13.42 16.09 -11.05
CA VAL A 36 13.54 14.73 -10.56
C VAL A 36 14.82 14.12 -11.11
N GLU A 37 15.67 13.63 -10.21
CA GLU A 37 16.91 12.93 -10.56
C GLU A 37 16.66 11.44 -10.72
N SER A 38 15.89 10.86 -9.80
CA SER A 38 15.48 9.45 -9.91
C SER A 38 14.10 9.20 -9.28
N VAL A 39 13.39 8.22 -9.84
CA VAL A 39 12.15 7.68 -9.26
C VAL A 39 12.27 6.17 -9.16
N THR A 40 12.16 5.67 -7.94
CA THR A 40 12.12 4.23 -7.67
C THR A 40 10.74 3.88 -7.13
N VAL A 41 9.98 3.09 -7.90
CA VAL A 41 8.69 2.55 -7.43
C VAL A 41 8.90 1.13 -6.95
N ARG A 42 8.56 0.87 -5.69
CA ARG A 42 8.58 -0.43 -5.05
C ARG A 42 7.15 -0.88 -4.77
N GLN A 43 6.89 -2.15 -5.02
CA GLN A 43 5.61 -2.76 -4.68
C GLN A 43 5.82 -3.73 -3.54
N GLU A 44 5.12 -3.51 -2.43
CA GLU A 44 5.11 -4.43 -1.30
C GLU A 44 3.76 -5.15 -1.21
N LYS A 45 3.83 -6.47 -1.04
CA LYS A 45 2.66 -7.29 -0.74
C LYS A 45 2.59 -7.44 0.78
N GLU A 46 1.67 -6.69 1.38
CA GLU A 46 1.38 -6.83 2.80
C GLU A 46 0.29 -7.89 2.99
N ARG A 47 0.48 -8.80 3.93
CA ARG A 47 -0.53 -9.81 4.28
C ARG A 47 -1.40 -9.23 5.38
N GLN A 48 -2.67 -8.97 5.08
CA GLN A 48 -3.63 -8.44 6.06
C GLN A 48 -4.65 -9.52 6.44
N PHE A 49 -5.00 -9.53 7.72
CA PHE A 49 -6.01 -10.43 8.26
C PHE A 49 -7.41 -9.83 8.08
N GLY A 50 -8.33 -10.58 7.48
CA GLY A 50 -9.70 -10.14 7.26
C GLY A 50 -10.68 -10.67 8.30
N ILE A 51 -11.06 -9.86 9.29
CA ILE A 51 -12.00 -10.31 10.35
C ILE A 51 -13.31 -10.89 9.75
N PHE A 52 -13.86 -10.24 8.72
CA PHE A 52 -15.05 -10.73 8.02
C PHE A 52 -14.82 -12.07 7.31
N GLY A 53 -13.67 -12.24 6.65
CA GLY A 53 -13.30 -13.50 6.00
C GLY A 53 -13.12 -14.63 7.00
N ALA A 54 -12.50 -14.34 8.15
CA ALA A 54 -12.37 -15.30 9.25
C ALA A 54 -13.73 -15.68 9.84
N LEU A 55 -14.62 -14.72 10.07
CA LEU A 55 -15.96 -14.98 10.62
C LEU A 55 -16.79 -15.84 9.67
N ILE A 56 -16.90 -15.43 8.41
CA ILE A 56 -17.66 -16.17 7.39
C ILE A 56 -17.05 -17.56 7.19
N GLY A 57 -15.71 -17.63 7.09
CA GLY A 57 -15.00 -18.90 6.96
C GLY A 57 -15.23 -19.82 8.16
N THR A 58 -15.23 -19.29 9.38
CA THR A 58 -15.44 -20.10 10.59
C THR A 58 -16.85 -20.64 10.63
N LEU A 59 -17.84 -19.84 10.21
CA LEU A 59 -19.24 -20.26 10.14
C LEU A 59 -19.43 -21.37 9.10
N LEU A 60 -18.83 -21.22 7.91
CA LEU A 60 -18.92 -22.22 6.84
C LEU A 60 -18.10 -23.47 7.13
N PHE A 61 -16.79 -23.34 7.29
CA PHE A 61 -15.88 -24.47 7.47
C PHE A 61 -16.05 -25.14 8.84
N GLY A 62 -16.39 -24.38 9.88
CA GLY A 62 -16.71 -24.94 11.19
C GLY A 62 -18.00 -25.77 11.16
N TYR A 63 -19.06 -25.27 10.50
CA TYR A 63 -20.31 -26.00 10.35
C TYR A 63 -20.17 -27.24 9.45
N ILE A 64 -19.51 -27.10 8.30
CA ILE A 64 -19.26 -28.23 7.39
C ILE A 64 -18.36 -29.26 8.09
N GLY A 65 -17.29 -28.80 8.74
CA GLY A 65 -16.38 -29.68 9.48
C GLY A 65 -17.10 -30.45 10.58
N SER A 66 -18.00 -29.79 11.33
CA SER A 66 -18.76 -30.44 12.39
C SER A 66 -19.72 -31.50 11.89
N LEU A 67 -20.28 -31.35 10.69
CA LEU A 67 -21.15 -32.36 10.08
C LEU A 67 -20.41 -33.67 9.76
N PHE A 68 -19.15 -33.61 9.31
CA PHE A 68 -18.40 -34.81 8.91
C PHE A 68 -17.59 -35.45 10.05
N LEU A 69 -16.99 -34.63 10.92
CA LEU A 69 -16.00 -35.09 11.92
C LEU A 69 -16.35 -34.61 13.34
N GLY A 70 -17.55 -34.08 13.56
CA GLY A 70 -18.00 -33.59 14.86
C GLY A 70 -17.11 -32.47 15.41
N VAL A 71 -16.82 -32.52 16.71
CA VAL A 71 -16.02 -31.48 17.39
C VAL A 71 -14.63 -31.32 16.77
N ILE A 72 -14.00 -32.41 16.32
CA ILE A 72 -12.67 -32.38 15.69
C ILE A 72 -12.74 -31.62 14.37
N GLY A 73 -13.77 -31.87 13.57
CA GLY A 73 -13.99 -31.16 12.31
C GLY A 73 -14.28 -29.68 12.51
N TRP A 74 -14.99 -29.32 13.58
CA TRP A 74 -15.23 -27.92 13.91
C TRP A 74 -13.92 -27.17 14.21
N VAL A 75 -13.04 -27.76 15.03
CA VAL A 75 -11.72 -27.17 15.36
C VAL A 75 -10.84 -27.07 14.10
N ALA A 76 -10.80 -28.12 13.27
CA ALA A 76 -10.06 -28.10 12.03
C ALA A 76 -10.57 -27.01 11.07
N GLY A 77 -11.90 -26.90 10.91
CA GLY A 77 -12.55 -25.89 10.09
C GLY A 77 -12.24 -24.47 10.54
N LEU A 78 -12.16 -24.24 11.86
CA LEU A 78 -11.79 -22.95 12.43
C LEU A 78 -10.33 -22.57 12.11
N LEU A 79 -9.40 -23.53 12.20
CA LEU A 79 -8.00 -23.32 11.80
C LEU A 79 -7.87 -23.03 10.30
N PHE A 80 -8.65 -23.71 9.45
CA PHE A 80 -8.67 -23.43 8.01
C PHE A 80 -9.23 -22.04 7.72
N ALA A 81 -10.29 -21.61 8.41
CA ALA A 81 -10.88 -20.30 8.24
C ALA A 81 -9.93 -19.16 8.63
N ILE A 82 -9.23 -19.29 9.75
CA ILE A 82 -8.21 -18.32 10.19
C ILE A 82 -7.08 -18.25 9.15
N THR A 83 -6.57 -19.41 8.72
CA THR A 83 -5.47 -19.47 7.75
C THR A 83 -5.89 -18.89 6.39
N GLY A 84 -7.11 -19.18 5.94
CA GLY A 84 -7.67 -18.69 4.67
C GLY A 84 -8.07 -17.21 4.69
N SER A 85 -8.22 -16.62 5.88
CA SER A 85 -8.64 -15.21 6.04
C SER A 85 -7.55 -14.19 5.68
N PHE A 86 -6.30 -14.64 5.57
CA PHE A 86 -5.20 -13.76 5.17
C PHE A 86 -5.26 -13.45 3.67
N TYR A 87 -5.55 -12.20 3.34
CA TYR A 87 -5.52 -11.70 1.96
C TYR A 87 -4.29 -10.81 1.74
N HIS A 88 -3.86 -10.73 0.48
CA HIS A 88 -2.72 -9.90 0.09
C HIS A 88 -3.23 -8.52 -0.33
N LYS A 89 -2.79 -7.48 0.38
CA LYS A 89 -2.99 -6.09 -0.01
C LYS A 89 -1.71 -5.59 -0.68
N ARG A 90 -1.86 -5.02 -1.87
CA ARG A 90 -0.74 -4.40 -2.59
C ARG A 90 -0.61 -2.96 -2.11
N ARG A 91 0.56 -2.59 -1.59
CA ARG A 91 0.93 -1.20 -1.37
C ARG A 91 2.05 -0.82 -2.33
N TYR A 92 2.00 0.40 -2.82
CA TYR A 92 3.04 0.96 -3.65
C TYR A 92 3.76 2.03 -2.83
N PHE A 93 5.07 2.03 -2.95
CA PHE A 93 5.95 3.02 -2.37
C PHE A 93 6.75 3.65 -3.51
N ALA A 94 6.82 4.97 -3.54
CA ALA A 94 7.61 5.68 -4.53
C ALA A 94 8.63 6.55 -3.81
N ASP A 95 9.90 6.27 -4.04
CA ASP A 95 11.02 7.08 -3.58
C ASP A 95 11.46 7.98 -4.73
N LEU A 96 11.38 9.29 -4.50
CA LEU A 96 11.87 10.31 -5.41
C LEU A 96 13.12 10.96 -4.83
N GLU A 97 14.13 11.10 -5.66
CA GLU A 97 15.32 11.91 -5.39
C GLU A 97 15.31 13.08 -6.37
N PHE A 98 15.46 14.28 -5.83
CA PHE A 98 15.46 15.52 -6.61
C PHE A 98 16.88 16.04 -6.78
N LYS A 99 17.13 16.82 -7.83
CA LYS A 99 18.44 17.42 -8.14
C LYS A 99 19.00 18.35 -7.05
N ASP A 100 18.14 18.85 -6.17
CA ASP A 100 18.53 19.63 -5.00
C ASP A 100 18.99 18.78 -3.80
N GLY A 101 19.08 17.46 -3.99
CA GLY A 101 19.47 16.47 -2.98
C GLY A 101 18.36 16.11 -2.01
N LEU A 102 17.14 16.66 -2.16
CA LEU A 102 16.01 16.31 -1.30
C LEU A 102 15.41 14.96 -1.71
N LYS A 103 14.96 14.21 -0.71
CA LYS A 103 14.35 12.89 -0.88
C LYS A 103 12.90 12.92 -0.45
N LEU A 104 12.04 12.21 -1.17
CA LEU A 104 10.62 12.14 -0.87
C LEU A 104 10.12 10.71 -1.05
N THR A 105 9.63 10.12 0.04
CA THR A 105 9.01 8.80 0.04
C THR A 105 7.50 8.97 0.12
N LEU A 106 6.81 8.46 -0.90
CA LEU A 106 5.36 8.52 -1.06
C LEU A 106 4.74 7.13 -0.99
N GLU A 107 3.50 7.08 -0.51
CA GLU A 107 2.59 5.93 -0.68
C GLU A 107 1.53 6.31 -1.73
N PRO A 108 1.80 6.06 -3.04
CA PRO A 108 0.84 6.25 -4.11
C PRO A 108 -0.09 5.04 -4.31
N ASN A 109 -1.22 5.26 -4.99
CA ASN A 109 -2.01 4.17 -5.59
C ASN A 109 -1.42 3.72 -6.94
N ASP A 110 -1.83 2.57 -7.49
CA ASP A 110 -1.30 2.03 -8.77
C ASP A 110 -1.31 3.05 -9.92
N HIS A 111 -2.39 3.83 -10.04
CA HIS A 111 -2.51 4.87 -11.05
C HIS A 111 -1.56 6.05 -10.79
N GLU A 112 -1.42 6.48 -9.54
CA GLU A 112 -0.53 7.58 -9.15
C GLU A 112 0.94 7.19 -9.33
N ALA A 113 1.31 5.94 -9.03
CA ALA A 113 2.66 5.42 -9.22
C ALA A 113 3.07 5.44 -10.71
N LYS A 114 2.18 4.99 -11.60
CA LYS A 114 2.40 5.08 -13.06
C LYS A 114 2.56 6.52 -13.53
N LYS A 115 1.81 7.45 -12.92
CA LYS A 115 1.91 8.87 -13.25
C LYS A 115 3.22 9.49 -12.78
N LEU A 116 3.76 9.08 -11.63
CA LEU A 116 5.07 9.51 -11.11
C LEU A 116 6.22 9.08 -12.03
N VAL A 117 6.19 7.84 -12.53
CA VAL A 117 7.23 7.38 -13.46
C VAL A 117 7.23 8.22 -14.74
N LYS A 118 6.05 8.42 -15.36
CA LYS A 118 5.92 9.27 -16.56
C LYS A 118 6.32 10.72 -16.33
N PHE A 119 6.06 11.23 -15.12
CA PHE A 119 6.41 12.59 -14.75
C PHE A 119 7.93 12.80 -14.70
N ALA A 120 8.70 11.82 -14.23
CA ALA A 120 10.16 11.91 -14.17
C ALA A 120 10.85 11.63 -15.52
N GLU A 121 10.13 11.06 -16.48
CA GLU A 121 10.61 10.89 -17.88
C GLU A 121 10.47 12.18 -18.71
N THR A 122 9.91 13.26 -18.14
CA THR A 122 9.64 14.55 -18.81
C THR A 122 10.72 15.59 -18.51
#